data_AF-A0A8B6EUN7-F1
#
_entry.id   AF-A0A8B6EUN7-F1
#
_cell.length_a   1.000
_cell.length_b   1.000
_cell.length_c   1.000
_cell.angle_alpha   90.00
_cell.angle_beta   90.00
_cell.angle_gamma   90.00
#
_symmetry.space_group_name_H-M   'P 1'
#
loop_
_entity.id
_entity.type
_entity.pdbx_description
1 polymer ?
#
loop_
_entity_poly.entity_id
_entity_poly.type
_entity_poly.pdbx_seq_one_letter_code
_entity_poly.pdbx_strand_id
1 'polypeptide(L)' 'MTGEDIWTFTDQSIVNAKGISADVDENVFVVGRETNSLIIIQHDGKVSYCKTLLTKSDGLDNPVPIHYNRDKKLLLV' A
#
# COMPACT_ATOMS: atom_id res chain seq x y z
N MET A 1 0.83 -11.18 -24.51
CA MET A 1 0.22 -9.91 -24.05
C MET A 1 1.33 -9.08 -23.45
N THR A 2 1.55 -7.88 -23.95
CA THR A 2 2.38 -6.87 -23.28
C THR A 2 1.46 -6.05 -22.38
N GLY A 3 1.86 -5.83 -21.14
CA GLY A 3 1.17 -4.87 -20.26
C GLY A 3 1.38 -3.44 -20.76
N GLU A 4 0.40 -2.58 -20.53
CA GLU A 4 0.49 -1.14 -20.76
C GLU A 4 0.43 -0.43 -19.41
N ASP A 5 1.22 0.64 -19.27
CA ASP A 5 1.22 1.47 -18.07
C ASP A 5 -0.07 2.31 -18.06
N ILE A 6 -0.97 2.01 -17.12
CA ILE A 6 -2.26 2.73 -17.00
C ILE A 6 -2.09 4.03 -16.20
N TRP A 7 -1.23 4.01 -15.16
CA TRP A 7 -1.00 5.16 -14.28
C TRP A 7 0.30 5.00 -13.49
N THR A 8 0.85 6.14 -13.09
CA THR A 8 2.04 6.25 -12.22
C THR A 8 1.77 7.29 -11.15
N PHE A 9 2.36 7.09 -9.97
CA PHE A 9 2.28 8.02 -8.85
C PHE A 9 3.63 8.14 -8.16
N THR A 10 3.81 9.24 -7.43
CA THR A 10 5.00 9.50 -6.61
C THR A 10 4.56 10.01 -5.25
N ASP A 11 5.08 9.42 -4.18
CA ASP A 11 4.83 9.87 -2.80
C ASP A 11 6.14 9.85 -2.00
N GLN A 12 6.53 11.01 -1.47
CA GLN A 12 7.79 11.17 -0.72
C GLN A 12 7.75 10.50 0.66
N SER A 13 6.56 10.15 1.17
CA SER A 13 6.42 9.46 2.45
C SER A 13 6.61 7.95 2.35
N ILE A 14 6.71 7.40 1.14
CA ILE A 14 7.12 6.00 0.90
C ILE A 14 8.59 6.00 0.49
N VAL A 15 9.46 5.70 1.46
CA VAL A 15 10.90 5.54 1.20
C VAL A 15 11.24 4.06 1.20
N ASN A 16 11.97 3.63 0.15
CA ASN A 16 12.36 2.24 -0.06
C ASN A 16 11.14 1.31 -0.06
N ALA A 17 10.27 1.45 -1.08
CA ALA A 17 9.07 0.65 -1.22
C ALA A 17 9.42 -0.85 -1.32
N LYS A 18 8.80 -1.68 -0.47
CA LYS A 18 9.09 -3.13 -0.40
C LYS A 18 7.89 -4.04 -0.62
N GLY A 19 6.70 -3.57 -0.27
CA GLY A 19 5.50 -4.39 -0.30
C GLY A 19 4.36 -3.68 -1.00
N ILE A 20 3.61 -4.47 -1.76
CA ILE A 20 2.37 -4.07 -2.43
C ILE A 20 1.32 -5.16 -2.24
N SER A 21 0.08 -4.78 -1.98
CA SER A 21 -1.06 -5.70 -1.96
C SER A 21 -2.33 -4.96 -2.40
N ALA A 22 -3.38 -5.70 -2.70
CA ALA A 22 -4.68 -5.12 -3.06
C ALA A 22 -5.81 -5.83 -2.31
N ASP A 23 -6.83 -5.07 -1.91
CA ASP A 23 -8.04 -5.63 -1.31
C ASP A 23 -9.08 -6.03 -2.36
N VAL A 24 -10.28 -6.38 -1.89
CA VAL A 24 -11.41 -6.78 -2.73
C VAL A 24 -12.13 -5.60 -3.38
N ASP A 25 -11.91 -4.39 -2.87
CA ASP A 25 -12.44 -3.13 -3.42
C ASP A 25 -11.41 -2.46 -4.34
N GLU A 26 -10.37 -3.22 -4.73
CA GLU A 26 -9.26 -2.82 -5.60
C GLU A 26 -8.39 -1.69 -5.05
N ASN A 27 -8.49 -1.38 -3.75
CA ASN A 27 -7.56 -0.46 -3.12
C ASN A 27 -6.16 -1.09 -3.08
N VAL A 28 -5.15 -0.32 -3.48
CA VAL A 28 -3.74 -0.75 -3.47
C VAL A 28 -3.04 -0.22 -2.23
N PHE A 29 -2.45 -1.13 -1.48
CA PHE A 29 -1.64 -0.83 -0.30
C PHE A 29 -0.18 -0.87 -0.71
N VAL A 30 0.60 0.13 -0.31
CA VAL A 30 2.05 0.15 -0.52
C VAL A 30 2.74 0.53 0.77
N VAL A 31 3.83 -0.14 1.10
CA VAL A 31 4.64 0.14 2.30
C VAL A 31 6.04 0.66 1.98
N GLY A 32 6.47 1.67 2.74
CA GLY A 32 7.83 2.17 2.79
C GLY A 32 8.57 1.59 4.00
N ARG A 33 9.67 0.86 3.76
CA ARG A 33 10.42 0.20 4.83
C ARG A 33 11.11 1.20 5.75
N GLU A 34 11.78 2.21 5.18
CA GLU A 34 12.62 3.13 5.96
C GLU A 34 11.80 4.15 6.74
N THR A 35 10.62 4.46 6.24
CA THR A 35 9.70 5.42 6.82
C THR A 35 8.69 4.77 7.76
N ASN A 36 8.65 3.43 7.81
CA ASN A 36 7.56 2.67 8.43
C ASN A 36 6.23 3.32 8.08
N SER A 37 5.92 3.36 6.79
CA SER A 37 4.74 4.04 6.28
C SER A 37 3.91 3.09 5.42
N LEU A 38 2.61 3.34 5.39
CA LEU A 38 1.66 2.69 4.50
C LEU A 38 0.86 3.77 3.78
N ILE A 39 0.60 3.57 2.50
CA ILE A 39 -0.35 4.36 1.72
C ILE A 39 -1.42 3.46 1.15
N ILE A 40 -2.62 4.02 0.96
CA ILE A 40 -3.75 3.36 0.33
C ILE A 40 -4.15 4.18 -0.88
N ILE A 41 -4.14 3.56 -2.05
CA ILE A 41 -4.56 4.16 -3.32
C ILE A 41 -5.93 3.56 -3.62
N GLN A 42 -6.96 4.40 -3.59
CA GLN A 42 -8.32 3.92 -3.79
C GLN A 42 -8.63 3.74 -5.28
N HIS A 43 -9.45 2.74 -5.60
CA HIS A 43 -9.89 2.43 -6.96
C HIS A 43 -11.32 2.91 -7.24
N ASP A 44 -11.70 4.13 -6.83
CA ASP A 44 -13.02 4.70 -7.15
C ASP A 44 -13.10 5.28 -8.58
N GLY A 45 -12.21 4.85 -9.48
CA GLY A 45 -12.01 5.45 -10.80
C GLY A 45 -11.36 6.85 -10.76
N LYS A 46 -11.13 7.40 -9.57
CA LYS A 46 -10.25 8.55 -9.34
C LYS A 46 -9.05 7.99 -8.59
N VAL A 47 -7.83 8.35 -9.00
CA VAL A 47 -6.66 8.05 -8.18
C VAL A 47 -6.72 8.97 -6.97
N SER A 48 -7.48 8.56 -5.96
CA SER A 48 -7.71 9.30 -4.73
C SER A 48 -6.77 8.72 -3.66
N TYR A 49 -5.85 9.58 -3.22
CA TYR A 49 -4.80 9.24 -2.27
C TYR A 49 -5.39 9.29 -0.85
N CYS A 50 -5.55 8.14 -0.21
CA CYS A 50 -5.86 8.07 1.21
C CYS A 50 -4.59 7.70 1.98
N LYS A 51 -3.96 8.70 2.59
CA LYS A 51 -2.75 8.51 3.37
C LYS A 51 -3.12 8.12 4.80
N THR A 52 -3.00 6.83 5.12
CA THR A 52 -3.01 6.36 6.51
C THR A 52 -1.59 5.99 6.91
N LEU A 53 -0.90 6.90 7.61
CA LEU A 53 0.44 6.64 8.11
C LEU A 53 0.34 5.73 9.34
N LEU A 54 0.43 4.42 9.12
CA LEU A 54 0.76 3.49 10.20
C LEU A 54 2.24 3.61 10.50
N THR A 55 2.61 3.66 11.78
CA THR A 55 4.00 3.81 12.24
C THR A 55 4.41 2.63 13.11
N LYS A 56 5.63 2.68 13.67
CA LYS A 56 6.10 1.67 14.64
C LYS A 56 5.18 1.53 15.85
N SER A 57 4.52 2.61 16.31
CA SER A 57 3.56 2.51 17.43
C SER A 57 2.27 1.78 17.05
N ASP A 58 1.98 1.67 15.75
CA ASP A 58 0.82 0.95 15.22
C ASP A 58 1.17 -0.50 14.84
N GLY A 59 2.40 -0.95 15.16
CA GLY A 59 2.90 -2.30 14.85
C GLY A 59 3.64 -2.42 13.52
N LEU A 60 3.81 -1.32 12.77
CA LEU A 60 4.52 -1.30 11.50
C LEU A 60 6.03 -1.09 11.75
N ASP A 61 6.81 -2.17 11.85
CA ASP A 61 8.27 -2.10 12.05
C ASP A 61 9.02 -2.81 10.91
N ASN A 62 9.74 -2.02 10.09
CA ASN A 62 10.50 -2.48 8.94
C ASN A 62 9.71 -3.41 8.00
N PRO A 63 8.55 -2.96 7.49
CA PRO A 63 7.71 -3.82 6.66
C PRO A 63 8.43 -4.27 5.38
N VAL A 64 8.32 -5.56 5.04
CA VAL A 64 8.95 -6.14 3.83
C VAL A 64 7.91 -6.76 2.91
N PRO A 65 7.28 -7.92 3.20
CA PRO A 65 6.05 -8.28 2.51
C PRO A 65 4.85 -7.61 3.20
N ILE A 66 3.81 -7.33 2.42
CA ILE A 66 2.46 -7.14 2.93
C ILE A 66 1.51 -8.05 2.18
N HIS A 67 0.47 -8.52 2.86
CA HIS A 67 -0.53 -9.40 2.26
C HIS A 67 -1.92 -9.09 2.78
N TYR A 68 -2.84 -8.77 1.87
CA TYR A 68 -4.24 -8.66 2.22
C TYR A 68 -4.90 -10.04 2.28
N ASN A 69 -5.32 -10.44 3.49
CA ASN A 69 -6.14 -11.63 3.68
C ASN A 69 -7.61 -11.30 3.36
N ARG A 70 -8.10 -11.82 2.23
CA ARG A 70 -9.47 -11.56 1.75
C ARG A 70 -10.56 -12.12 2.67
N ASP A 71 -10.35 -13.30 3.24
CA ASP A 71 -11.34 -13.96 4.09
C ASP A 71 -11.57 -13.20 5.39
N LYS A 72 -10.49 -12.70 5.98
CA LYS A 72 -10.51 -11.95 7.24
C LYS A 72 -10.71 -10.45 7.03
N LYS A 73 -10.59 -9.96 5.79
CA LYS A 73 -10.57 -8.54 5.45
C LYS A 73 -9.52 -7.75 6.25
N LEU A 74 -8.32 -8.32 6.36
CA LEU A 74 -7.21 -7.73 7.14
C LEU A 74 -5.95 -7.64 6.29
N LEU A 75 -5.24 -6.52 6.42
CA LEU A 75 -3.88 -6.39 5.92
C LEU A 75 -2.91 -6.98 6.94
N LEU A 76 -2.07 -7.90 6.48
CA LEU A 76 -0.97 -8.49 7.25
C LEU A 76 0.34 -7.83 6.81
N VAL A 77 1.15 -7.44 7.78
CA VAL A 77 2.43 -6.73 7.60
C VAL A 77 3.52 -7.49 8.37
#